data_AF-A0A520S336-F1
#
_entry.id   AF-A0A520S336-F1
#
_cell.length_a   1.000
_cell.length_b   1.000
_cell.length_c   1.000
_cell.angle_alpha   90.00
_cell.angle_beta   90.00
_cell.angle_gamma   90.00
#
_symmetry.space_group_name_H-M   'P 1'
#
loop_
_entity.id
_entity.type
_entity.pdbx_description
1 polymer ?
#
loop_
_entity_poly.entity_id
_entity_poly.type
_entity_poly.pdbx_seq_one_letter_code
_entity_poly.pdbx_strand_id
1 'polypeptide(L)' 'MNIENAVNTVTSVANGVIALGLSLVTVALVVDILFPGTTNIVAGVTGLVEQFTSGGLVGLIALVIFVAIAGRS' A
#
# COMPACT_ATOMS: atom_id res chain seq x y z
N MET A 1 -28.28 18.29 11.53
CA MET A 1 -27.17 17.32 11.41
C MET A 1 -25.89 18.06 11.77
N ASN A 2 -25.13 17.56 12.75
CA ASN A 2 -23.86 18.15 13.12
C ASN A 2 -22.82 17.82 12.03
N ILE A 3 -21.99 18.80 11.65
CA ILE A 3 -20.96 18.65 10.61
C ILE A 3 -19.99 17.52 10.99
N GLU A 4 -19.71 17.35 12.28
CA GLU A 4 -18.88 16.25 12.80
C GLU A 4 -19.45 14.87 12.44
N ASN A 5 -20.77 14.68 12.52
CA ASN A 5 -21.39 13.39 12.17
C ASN A 5 -21.34 13.12 10.66
N ALA A 6 -21.47 14.17 9.84
CA ALA A 6 -21.34 14.06 8.39
C ALA A 6 -19.91 13.71 7.99
N VAL A 7 -18.91 14.38 8.58
CA VAL A 7 -17.48 14.11 8.33
C VAL A 7 -17.12 12.69 8.78
N ASN A 8 -17.56 12.25 9.96
CA ASN A 8 -17.29 10.90 10.45
C ASN A 8 -17.90 9.81 9.55
N THR A 9 -19.09 10.06 9.00
CA THR A 9 -19.75 9.13 8.07
C THR A 9 -18.98 9.04 6.75
N VAL A 10 -18.57 10.19 6.18
CA VAL A 10 -17.78 10.21 4.95
C VAL A 10 -16.42 9.53 5.14
N THR A 11 -15.74 9.80 6.26
CA THR A 11 -14.47 9.15 6.60
C THR A 11 -14.63 7.64 6.78
N SER A 12 -15.71 7.19 7.43
CA SER A 12 -16.00 5.76 7.59
C SER A 12 -16.21 5.07 6.23
N VAL A 13 -16.99 5.69 5.34
CA VAL A 13 -17.21 5.17 3.99
C VAL A 13 -15.91 5.15 3.18
N ALA A 14 -15.12 6.23 3.24
CA ALA A 14 -13.84 6.30 2.56
C ALA A 14 -12.87 5.21 3.05
N ASN A 15 -12.78 5.00 4.36
CA ASN A 15 -11.96 3.94 4.94
C ASN A 15 -12.45 2.54 4.52
N GLY A 16 -13.77 2.34 4.43
CA GLY A 16 -14.35 1.09 3.90
C GLY A 16 -13.93 0.82 2.46
N VAL A 17 -13.99 1.84 1.59
CA VAL A 17 -13.57 1.72 0.19
C VAL A 17 -12.05 1.45 0.08
N ILE A 18 -11.24 2.15 0.87
CA ILE A 18 -9.78 1.94 0.91
C ILE A 18 -9.45 0.52 1.35
N ALA A 19 -10.13 0.00 2.37
CA ALA A 19 -9.93 -1.37 2.86
C ALA A 19 -10.28 -2.42 1.79
N LEU A 20 -11.38 -2.22 1.06
CA LEU A 20 -11.75 -3.09 -0.06
C LEU A 20 -10.72 -3.01 -1.20
N GLY A 21 -10.29 -1.80 -1.55
CA GLY A 21 -9.26 -1.58 -2.57
C GLY A 21 -7.94 -2.26 -2.20
N LEU A 22 -7.50 -2.14 -0.96
CA LEU A 22 -6.28 -2.79 -0.47
C LEU A 22 -6.39 -4.31 -0.50
N SER A 23 -7.54 -4.87 -0.11
CA SER A 23 -7.81 -6.31 -0.23
C SER A 23 -7.72 -6.80 -1.68
N LEU A 24 -8.37 -6.09 -2.61
CA LEU A 24 -8.33 -6.39 -4.05
C LEU A 24 -6.91 -6.32 -4.62
N VAL A 25 -6.13 -5.29 -4.28
CA VAL A 25 -4.72 -5.15 -4.69
C VAL A 25 -3.88 -6.29 -4.13
N THR A 26 -4.11 -6.70 -2.88
CA THR A 26 -3.38 -7.82 -2.27
C THR A 26 -3.69 -9.14 -2.98
N VAL A 27 -4.95 -9.41 -3.30
CA VAL A 27 -5.34 -10.59 -4.09
C VAL A 27 -4.73 -10.54 -5.48
N ALA A 28 -4.79 -9.39 -6.16
CA ALA A 28 -4.21 -9.21 -7.48
C ALA A 28 -2.68 -9.38 -7.47
N LEU A 29 -1.98 -8.96 -6.41
CA LEU A 29 -0.56 -9.24 -6.19
C LEU A 29 -0.29 -10.75 -6.11
N VAL A 30 -1.09 -11.50 -5.34
CA VAL A 30 -0.95 -12.96 -5.25
C VAL A 30 -1.24 -13.63 -6.60
N VAL A 31 -2.26 -13.17 -7.33
CA VAL A 31 -2.57 -13.66 -8.68
C VAL A 31 -1.41 -13.41 -9.64
N ASP A 32 -0.77 -12.24 -9.60
CA ASP A 32 0.35 -11.91 -10.47
C ASP A 32 1.64 -12.69 -10.11
N ILE A 33 1.79 -13.13 -8.86
CA ILE A 33 2.85 -14.06 -8.45
C ILE A 33 2.60 -15.47 -9.02
N LEU A 34 1.36 -15.95 -8.99
CA LEU A 34 1.00 -17.30 -9.45
C LEU A 34 0.82 -17.37 -10.98
N PHE A 35 0.39 -16.28 -11.60
CA PHE A 35 0.10 -16.12 -13.02
C PHE A 35 0.75 -14.81 -13.52
N PRO A 36 2.06 -14.84 -13.81
CA PRO A 36 2.82 -13.63 -14.12
C PRO A 36 2.29 -12.91 -15.37
N GLY A 37 2.18 -11.59 -15.27
CA GLY A 37 1.83 -10.70 -16.38
C GLY A 37 0.33 -10.43 -16.54
N THR A 38 -0.49 -10.83 -15.57
CA THR A 38 -1.96 -10.68 -15.63
C THR A 38 -2.43 -9.34 -15.09
N THR A 39 -1.85 -8.84 -14.00
CA THR A 39 -2.23 -7.56 -13.40
C THR A 39 -1.10 -6.55 -13.35
N ASN A 40 0.15 -7.00 -13.54
CA ASN A 40 1.35 -6.17 -13.52
C ASN A 40 1.53 -5.37 -12.21
N ILE A 41 0.85 -5.80 -11.13
CA ILE A 41 0.95 -5.18 -9.81
C ILE A 41 2.29 -5.52 -9.17
N VAL A 42 2.82 -6.73 -9.40
CA VAL A 42 4.15 -7.11 -8.92
C VAL A 42 5.20 -6.16 -9.49
N ALA A 43 5.14 -5.81 -10.78
CA ALA A 43 6.07 -4.86 -11.39
C ALA A 43 6.04 -3.47 -10.74
N GLY A 44 4.85 -2.99 -10.33
CA GLY A 44 4.71 -1.74 -9.59
C GLY A 44 5.35 -1.81 -8.20
N VAL A 45 5.13 -2.91 -7.47
CA VAL A 45 5.71 -3.14 -6.14
C VAL A 45 7.23 -3.33 -6.22
N THR A 46 7.73 -4.10 -7.19
CA THR A 46 9.17 -4.29 -7.39
C THR A 46 9.84 -2.99 -7.81
N GLY A 47 9.21 -2.16 -8.65
CA GLY A 47 9.74 -0.84 -9.00
C GLY A 47 9.84 0.11 -7.80
N LEU A 48 8.96 -0.01 -6.81
CA LEU A 48 9.08 0.72 -5.54
C LEU A 48 10.24 0.20 -4.70
N VAL A 49 10.38 -1.13 -4.58
CA VAL A 49 11.50 -1.75 -3.86
C VAL A 49 12.84 -1.39 -4.51
N GLU A 50 12.90 -1.39 -5.85
CA GLU A 50 14.08 -1.01 -6.62
C GLU A 50 14.53 0.44 -6.36
N GLN A 51 13.60 1.37 -6.11
CA GLN A 51 13.96 2.74 -5.74
C GLN A 51 14.70 2.80 -4.40
N PHE A 52 14.35 1.94 -3.44
CA PHE A 52 15.07 1.85 -2.17
C PHE A 52 16.38 1.06 -2.31
N THR A 53 16.41 -0.01 -3.10
CA THR A 53 17.63 -0.82 -3.25
C THR A 53 18.67 -0.20 -4.19
N SER A 54 18.26 0.67 -5.13
CA SER A 54 19.17 1.44 -5.99
C SER A 54 20.11 2.34 -5.20
N GLY A 55 19.71 2.78 -4.00
CA GLY A 55 20.58 3.53 -3.08
C GLY A 55 21.54 2.65 -2.27
N GLY A 56 21.57 1.34 -2.51
CA GLY A 56 22.37 0.37 -1.76
C GLY A 56 21.95 0.29 -0.28
N LEU A 57 22.93 0.12 0.61
CA LEU A 57 22.70 -0.03 2.06
C LEU A 57 21.93 1.16 2.66
N VAL A 58 22.20 2.39 2.18
CA VAL A 58 21.56 3.61 2.69
C VAL A 58 20.06 3.59 2.39
N GLY A 59 19.66 3.18 1.19
CA GLY A 59 18.26 3.11 0.81
C GLY A 59 17.50 1.98 1.53
N LEU A 60 18.15 0.84 1.81
CA LEU A 60 17.57 -0.18 2.70
C LEU A 60 17.39 0.33 4.13
N ILE A 61 18.36 1.05 4.68
CA ILE A 61 18.23 1.66 6.02
C ILE A 61 17.06 2.65 6.03
N ALA A 62 16.92 3.48 5.00
CA ALA A 62 15.80 4.41 4.87
C ALA A 62 14.45 3.67 4.80
N LEU A 63 14.37 2.56 4.07
CA LEU A 63 13.17 1.72 4.01
C LEU A 63 12.80 1.15 5.39
N VAL A 64 13.78 0.62 6.13
CA VAL A 64 13.55 0.08 7.48
C VAL A 64 13.04 1.17 8.43
N ILE A 65 13.63 2.36 8.39
CA ILE A 65 13.17 3.51 9.20
C ILE A 65 11.75 3.91 8.82
N PHE A 66 11.44 3.99 7.52
CA PHE A 66 10.11 4.31 7.04
C PHE A 66 9.05 3.32 7.53
N VAL A 67 9.31 2.01 7.38
CA VAL A 67 8.40 0.96 7.87
C VAL A 67 8.27 1.00 9.39
N ALA A 68 9.35 1.25 10.12
CA ALA A 68 9.30 1.36 11.58
C ALA A 68 8.47 2.55 12.07
N ILE A 69 8.39 3.64 11.29
CA ILE A 69 7.53 4.80 11.60
C ILE A 69 6.10 4.52 11.17
N ALA A 70 5.89 4.03 9.95
CA ALA A 70 4.56 3.74 9.41
C ALA A 70 3.85 2.60 10.15
N GLY A 71 4.58 1.62 10.71
CA GLY A 71 4.01 0.55 11.53
C GLY A 71 3.65 0.99 12.96
N ARG A 72 3.97 2.24 13.36
CA ARG A 72 3.63 2.81 14.68
C ARG A 72 2.42 3.75 14.65
N SER A 73 1.83 4.01 13.48
CA SER A 73 0.54 4.71 13.32
C SER A 73 -0.61 3.72 13.26
#